data_AF-A0A925DT07-F1
#
_entry.id   AF-A0A925DT07-F1
#
_cell.length_a   1.000
_cell.length_b   1.000
_cell.length_c   1.000
_cell.angle_alpha   90.00
_cell.angle_beta   90.00
_cell.angle_gamma   90.00
#
_symmetry.space_group_name_H-M   'P 1'
#
loop_
_entity.id
_entity.type
_entity.pdbx_description
1 polymer ?
#
loop_
_entity_poly.entity_id
_entity_poly.type
_entity_poly.pdbx_seq_one_letter_code
_entity_poly.pdbx_strand_id
1 'polypeptide(L)' 'DWAEKDGGALCVFQNDTVQRILPHAQTSVFFKSDEMEHEVTMAHRSRMSITGWLKQV' A
#
# COMPACT_ATOMS: atom_id res chain seq x y z
N ASP A 1 8.74 0.06 -14.66
CA ASP A 1 9.37 0.93 -13.66
C ASP A 1 8.34 1.94 -13.16
N TRP A 2 8.25 2.14 -11.84
CA TRP A 2 7.27 3.02 -11.18
C TRP A 2 8.00 4.22 -10.59
N ALA A 3 7.57 5.43 -10.93
CA ALA A 3 8.21 6.66 -10.45
C ALA A 3 7.33 7.40 -9.44
N GLU A 4 7.91 8.32 -8.66
CA GLU A 4 7.15 9.10 -7.66
C GLU A 4 5.96 9.86 -8.28
N LYS A 5 6.15 10.41 -9.48
CA LYS A 5 5.10 11.14 -10.24
C LYS A 5 3.90 10.27 -10.65
N ASP A 6 4.06 8.94 -10.67
CA ASP A 6 2.99 8.03 -11.05
C ASP A 6 1.94 7.88 -9.92
N GLY A 7 2.26 8.32 -8.70
CA GLY A 7 1.37 8.25 -7.54
C GLY A 7 1.10 6.81 -7.11
N GLY A 8 -0.09 6.53 -6.58
CA GLY A 8 -0.54 5.17 -6.28
C GLY A 8 0.19 4.50 -5.11
N ALA A 9 0.88 5.26 -4.27
CA ALA A 9 1.53 4.75 -3.06
C ALA A 9 0.49 4.25 -2.05
N LEU A 10 0.80 3.12 -1.41
CA LEU A 10 0.13 2.70 -0.18
C LEU A 10 0.75 3.48 0.98
N CYS A 11 -0.06 4.26 1.68
CA CYS A 11 0.32 4.96 2.90
C CYS A 11 -0.17 4.15 4.09
N VAL A 12 0.74 3.73 4.97
CA VAL A 12 0.41 3.03 6.21
C VAL A 12 0.75 3.94 7.37
N PHE A 13 -0.26 4.28 8.18
CA PHE A 13 -0.12 5.16 9.33
C PHE A 13 0.32 4.34 10.55
N GLN A 14 1.44 4.73 11.15
CA GLN A 14 2.05 4.08 12.30
C GLN A 14 2.34 5.14 13.35
N ASN A 15 1.41 5.29 14.30
CA ASN A 15 1.47 6.29 15.35
C ASN A 15 1.77 7.69 14.75
N ASP A 16 2.98 8.20 14.93
CA ASP A 16 3.42 9.53 14.47
C ASP A 16 4.12 9.53 13.10
N THR A 17 4.15 8.39 12.40
CA THR A 17 4.86 8.23 11.12
C THR A 17 3.95 7.67 10.03
N VAL A 18 4.23 8.07 8.79
CA VAL A 18 3.54 7.55 7.61
C VAL A 18 4.56 6.84 6.72
N GLN A 19 4.39 5.54 6.57
CA GLN A 19 5.20 4.75 5.65
C GLN A 19 4.56 4.77 4.27
N ARG A 20 5.28 5.30 3.28
CA ARG A 20 4.84 5.34 1.87
C ARG A 20 5.52 4.22 1.09
N ILE A 21 4.71 3.34 0.50
CA ILE A 21 5.18 2.19 -0.27
C ILE A 21 4.71 2.35 -1.71
N LEU A 22 5.66 2.56 -2.64
CA LEU A 22 5.36 2.61 -4.06
C LEU A 22 5.00 1.21 -4.58
N PRO A 23 4.04 1.08 -5.52
CA PRO A 23 3.58 -0.21 -6.03
C PRO A 23 4.53 -0.77 -7.09
N HIS A 24 5.81 -0.94 -6.72
CA HIS A 24 6.77 -1.62 -7.58
C HIS A 24 6.36 -3.09 -7.77
N ALA A 25 6.56 -3.60 -8.99
CA ALA A 25 6.30 -5.01 -9.27
C ALA A 25 7.09 -5.92 -8.31
N GLN A 26 6.54 -7.08 -7.98
CA GLN A 26 7.15 -8.06 -7.05
C GLN A 26 7.30 -7.57 -5.60
N THR A 27 6.62 -6.49 -5.22
CA THR A 27 6.55 -6.03 -3.83
C THR A 27 5.37 -6.66 -3.11
N SER A 28 5.63 -7.32 -1.98
CA SER A 28 4.60 -7.85 -1.08
C SER A 28 4.60 -7.07 0.22
N VAL A 29 3.42 -6.67 0.69
CA VAL A 29 3.24 -5.91 1.93
C VAL A 29 2.25 -6.66 2.82
N PHE A 30 2.63 -6.86 4.09
CA PHE A 30 1.79 -7.46 5.11
C PHE A 30 1.69 -6.49 6.29
N PHE A 31 0.47 -6.30 6.79
CA PHE A 31 0.20 -5.52 7.98
C PHE A 31 -1.05 -6.07 8.66
N LYS A 32 -1.22 -5.77 9.95
CA LYS A 32 -2.39 -6.19 10.72
C LYS A 32 -3.61 -5.42 10.25
N SER A 33 -4.62 -6.13 9.75
CA SER A 33 -5.79 -5.52 9.13
C SER A 33 -6.71 -4.77 10.08
N ASP A 34 -6.60 -5.05 11.38
CA ASP A 34 -7.40 -4.48 12.46
C ASP A 34 -6.70 -3.34 13.22
N GLU A 35 -5.37 -3.29 13.16
CA GLU A 35 -4.58 -2.27 13.86
C GLU A 35 -4.08 -1.14 12.96
N MET A 36 -3.86 -1.41 11.66
CA MET A 36 -3.09 -0.51 10.79
C MET A 36 -4.01 0.27 9.84
N GLU A 37 -4.22 1.55 10.17
CA GLU A 37 -4.85 2.50 9.26
C GLU A 37 -4.00 2.70 8.01
N HIS A 38 -4.63 2.67 6.84
CA HIS A 38 -3.94 2.81 5.57
C HIS A 38 -4.84 3.41 4.50
N GLU A 39 -4.23 4.11 3.56
CA GLU A 39 -4.89 4.66 2.38
C GLU A 39 -4.05 4.41 1.12
N VAL A 40 -4.69 4.48 -0.04
CA VAL A 40 -4.00 4.44 -1.34
C VAL A 40 -4.13 5.80 -1.99
N THR A 41 -2.99 6.45 -2.22
CA THR A 41 -2.95 7.74 -2.91
C THR A 41 -3.38 7.61 -4.37
N MET A 42 -3.84 8.72 -4.96
CA MET A 42 -4.25 8.76 -6.37
C MET A 42 -3.11 8.28 -7.28
N ALA A 43 -3.43 7.39 -8.22
CA ALA A 43 -2.51 6.95 -9.26
C ALA A 43 -2.79 7.71 -10.55
N HIS A 44 -1.72 8.10 -11.26
CA HIS A 44 -1.80 8.82 -12.54
C HIS A 44 -1.60 7.89 -13.76
N ARG A 45 -1.53 6.58 -13.51
CA ARG A 45 -1.46 5.50 -14.50
C ARG A 45 -2.15 4.26 -13.95
N SER A 46 -2.41 3.26 -14.81
CA SER A 46 -2.99 2.00 -14.36
C SER A 46 -2.14 1.33 -13.28
N ARG A 47 -2.75 1.06 -12.13
CA ARG A 47 -2.15 0.44 -10.94
C ARG A 47 -2.79 -0.92 -10.71
N MET A 48 -2.00 -1.99 -10.82
CA MET A 48 -2.47 -3.36 -10.59
C MET A 48 -1.85 -3.91 -9.30
N SER A 49 -2.67 -4.55 -8.47
CA SER A 49 -2.24 -5.21 -7.24
C SER A 49 -3.17 -6.37 -6.90
N ILE A 50 -2.67 -7.34 -6.14
CA ILE A 50 -3.48 -8.40 -5.54
C ILE A 50 -3.57 -8.10 -4.04
N THR A 51 -4.78 -8.09 -3.49
CA THR A 51 -5.03 -7.87 -2.06
C THR A 51 -5.83 -9.04 -1.49
N GLY A 52 -5.61 -9.35 -0.20
CA GLY A 52 -6.30 -10.42 0.49
C GLY A 52 -6.13 -10.32 2.01
N TRP A 53 -6.99 -11.01 2.74
CA TRP A 53 -6.98 -11.06 4.20
C TRP A 53 -6.78 -12.50 4.66
N LEU A 54 -5.79 -12.71 5.52
CA LEU A 54 -5.63 -13.96 6.25
C LEU A 54 -6.58 -13.93 7.44
N LYS A 55 -7.68 -14.67 7.36
CA LYS A 55 -8.64 -14.81 8.47
C LYS A 55 -8.20 -15.95 9.37
N GLN A 56 -8.26 -15.74 10.68
CA GLN A 56 -8.34 -16.86 11.60
C GLN A 56 -9.77 -17.42 11.49
N VAL A 57 -9.87 -18.73 11.24
CA VAL A 57 -11.14 -19.47 11.11
C VAL A 57 -11.29 -20.37 12.32
#